data_AF-E6WL51-F1
#
_entry.id   AF-E6WL51-F1
#
_cell.length_a   1.000
_cell.length_b   1.000
_cell.length_c   1.000
_cell.angle_alpha   90.00
_cell.angle_beta   90.00
_cell.angle_gamma   90.00
#
_symmetry.space_group_name_H-M   'P 1'
#
loop_
_entity.id
_entity.type
_entity.pdbx_description
1 polymer ?
#
loop_
_entity_poly.entity_id
_entity_poly.type
_entity_poly.pdbx_seq_one_letter_code
_entity_poly.pdbx_strand_id
1 'polypeptide(L)'
;MNTYNTADVLYAERSEYWRHAISRTFVPLESTFSGDDRYGVIRSGNWGDLRLSEVSCSAQNVIRCRRGADNHPDNAMLLSFISQGKTSVIQAGSHACLGQGEFGLYDTRFPYELHLHGETRQHVVQIPIEHLRKEMGKTEHLVAYSFGRKHSLTPFLYVLLNNLMAQPEDIAYRHTSVLYRQFLELLTVIVSDECIAKRSSRSSAGLLLQVKIMIDRQLSDTTLSVSSVAESFRISPRYLSMLLKGDGTTFGRYVLTQRLNKASLALQSPLYSNIPISQIAWELGFNDMAYFSRAFRKKFSCSPTEYRHQTGEA
;
A
#
# COMPACT_ATOMS: atom_id res chain seq x y z
N MET A 1 22.59 6.82 -11.95
CA MET A 1 21.36 6.92 -11.14
C MET A 1 20.51 7.99 -11.76
N ASN A 2 19.24 7.70 -11.99
CA ASN A 2 18.30 8.72 -12.44
C ASN A 2 18.05 9.67 -11.27
N THR A 3 18.23 10.97 -11.52
CA THR A 3 18.01 12.01 -10.52
C THR A 3 16.89 12.93 -10.99
N TYR A 4 15.92 13.16 -10.13
CA TYR A 4 14.90 14.20 -10.29
C TYR A 4 15.10 15.23 -9.19
N ASN A 5 15.26 16.50 -9.53
CA ASN A 5 15.39 17.58 -8.55
C ASN A 5 14.44 18.72 -8.91
N THR A 6 13.58 19.13 -7.97
CA THR A 6 12.64 20.25 -8.17
C THR A 6 13.35 21.59 -8.34
N ALA A 7 14.61 21.70 -7.94
CA ALA A 7 15.42 22.89 -8.15
C ALA A 7 15.73 23.14 -9.65
N ASP A 8 15.60 22.12 -10.49
CA ASP A 8 15.90 22.20 -11.92
C ASP A 8 14.74 22.81 -12.75
N VAL A 9 13.59 23.07 -12.13
CA VAL A 9 12.40 23.64 -12.78
C VAL A 9 11.91 24.90 -12.05
N LEU A 10 11.07 25.68 -12.72
CA LEU A 10 10.48 26.89 -12.14
C LEU A 10 9.59 26.53 -10.95
N TYR A 11 9.55 27.41 -9.95
CA TYR A 11 8.79 27.18 -8.71
C TYR A 11 7.31 26.81 -8.95
N ALA A 12 6.67 27.46 -9.94
CA ALA A 12 5.29 27.20 -10.31
C ALA A 12 5.05 25.76 -10.82
N GLU A 13 6.05 25.14 -11.45
CA GLU A 13 5.98 23.82 -12.09
C GLU A 13 6.36 22.69 -11.12
N ARG A 14 7.01 23.01 -9.99
CA ARG A 14 7.58 22.02 -9.07
C ARG A 14 6.59 20.97 -8.59
N SER A 15 5.34 21.35 -8.30
CA SER A 15 4.33 20.39 -7.83
C SER A 15 3.99 19.35 -8.89
N GLU A 16 3.80 19.78 -10.14
CA GLU A 16 3.48 18.86 -11.23
C GLU A 16 4.69 18.01 -11.62
N TYR A 17 5.86 18.64 -11.74
CA TYR A 17 7.13 17.96 -11.98
C TYR A 17 7.40 16.88 -10.93
N TRP A 18 7.22 17.22 -9.64
CA TRP A 18 7.41 16.29 -8.54
C TRP A 18 6.45 15.11 -8.58
N ARG A 19 5.16 15.37 -8.82
CA ARG A 19 4.13 14.33 -9.00
C ARG A 19 4.48 13.38 -10.14
N HIS A 20 5.01 13.90 -11.25
CA HIS A 20 5.49 13.07 -12.36
C HIS A 20 6.72 12.23 -11.95
N ALA A 21 7.69 12.85 -11.27
CA ALA A 21 8.92 12.19 -10.83
C ALA A 21 8.66 11.02 -9.86
N ILE A 22 7.82 11.20 -8.84
CA ILE A 22 7.46 10.11 -7.91
C ILE A 22 6.68 9.00 -8.63
N SER A 23 5.79 9.34 -9.56
CA SER A 23 4.99 8.37 -10.30
C SER A 23 5.83 7.51 -11.24
N ARG A 24 6.81 8.13 -11.92
CA ARG A 24 7.80 7.43 -12.76
C ARG A 24 8.75 6.56 -11.93
N THR A 25 9.11 7.02 -10.73
CA THR A 25 10.07 6.32 -9.87
C THR A 25 9.46 5.12 -9.17
N PHE A 26 8.20 5.20 -8.74
CA PHE A 26 7.62 4.14 -7.93
C PHE A 26 6.50 3.41 -8.66
N VAL A 27 5.29 3.92 -8.50
CA VAL A 27 4.03 3.44 -9.06
C VAL A 27 3.17 4.69 -9.29
N PRO A 28 2.03 4.63 -10.01
CA PRO A 28 1.14 5.79 -10.12
C PRO A 28 0.76 6.34 -8.74
N LEU A 29 1.14 7.59 -8.48
CA LEU A 29 1.00 8.27 -7.19
C LEU A 29 0.55 9.71 -7.40
N GLU A 30 -0.39 10.15 -6.59
CA GLU A 30 -0.71 11.56 -6.40
C GLU A 30 0.15 12.12 -5.27
N SER A 31 0.61 13.35 -5.39
CA SER A 31 1.31 14.06 -4.30
C SER A 31 0.95 15.52 -4.27
N THR A 32 0.83 16.03 -3.04
CA THR A 32 0.57 17.43 -2.73
C THR A 32 1.49 17.87 -1.59
N PHE A 33 2.35 18.85 -1.85
CA PHE A 33 3.12 19.53 -0.80
C PHE A 33 2.18 20.19 0.21
N SER A 34 2.50 20.08 1.50
CA SER A 34 1.65 20.59 2.58
C SER A 34 1.91 22.07 2.93
N GLY A 35 2.93 22.70 2.34
CA GLY A 35 3.27 24.10 2.55
C GLY A 35 3.91 24.75 1.32
N ASP A 36 4.41 25.97 1.50
CA ASP A 36 5.00 26.75 0.40
C ASP A 36 6.38 26.23 -0.02
N ASP A 37 7.07 25.49 0.84
CA ASP A 37 8.30 24.84 0.44
C ASP A 37 7.99 23.62 -0.44
N ARG A 38 8.30 23.74 -1.74
CA ARG A 38 8.08 22.72 -2.77
C ARG A 38 9.41 22.09 -3.17
N TYR A 39 10.11 21.55 -2.18
CA TYR A 39 11.42 20.93 -2.36
C TYR A 39 11.29 19.41 -2.46
N GLY A 40 11.95 18.83 -3.46
CA GLY A 40 12.03 17.41 -3.66
C GLY A 40 13.23 16.99 -4.50
N VAL A 41 13.95 15.97 -4.05
CA VAL A 41 15.04 15.31 -4.76
C VAL A 41 14.82 13.81 -4.67
N ILE A 42 14.85 13.12 -5.81
CA ILE A 42 14.86 11.67 -5.91
C ILE A 42 16.14 11.26 -6.61
N ARG A 43 16.84 10.28 -6.03
CA ARG A 43 17.93 9.58 -6.68
C ARG A 43 17.58 8.10 -6.73
N SER A 44 17.49 7.52 -7.91
CA SER A 44 17.03 6.14 -8.10
C SER A 44 17.99 5.35 -8.97
N GLY A 45 18.20 4.10 -8.61
CA GLY A 45 19.02 3.15 -9.36
C GLY A 45 18.47 1.74 -9.30
N ASN A 46 18.97 0.88 -10.18
CA ASN A 46 18.67 -0.54 -10.19
C ASN A 46 19.96 -1.32 -9.89
N TRP A 47 19.89 -2.24 -8.93
CA TRP A 47 20.98 -3.13 -8.54
C TRP A 47 20.49 -4.58 -8.69
N GLY A 48 20.61 -5.13 -9.90
CA GLY A 48 19.97 -6.41 -10.23
C GLY A 48 18.45 -6.28 -10.13
N ASP A 49 17.81 -7.13 -9.31
CA ASP A 49 16.36 -7.09 -9.06
C ASP A 49 15.96 -6.08 -7.98
N LEU A 50 16.92 -5.40 -7.36
CA LEU A 50 16.68 -4.39 -6.35
C LEU A 50 16.53 -3.01 -7.01
N ARG A 51 15.33 -2.43 -6.93
CA ARG A 51 15.17 -1.01 -7.21
C ARG A 51 15.20 -0.23 -5.90
N LEU A 52 16.18 0.66 -5.78
CA LEU A 52 16.44 1.42 -4.57
C LEU A 52 16.48 2.90 -4.92
N SER A 53 15.86 3.72 -4.08
CA SER A 53 15.77 5.16 -4.28
C SER A 53 15.98 5.90 -2.97
N GLU A 54 16.71 7.01 -3.01
CA GLU A 54 16.72 8.00 -1.94
C GLU A 54 15.76 9.13 -2.32
N VAL A 55 14.92 9.54 -1.38
CA VAL A 55 13.96 10.63 -1.53
C VAL A 55 14.20 11.62 -0.40
N SER A 56 14.54 12.87 -0.75
CA SER A 56 14.59 14.00 0.17
C SER A 56 13.54 15.02 -0.23
N CYS A 57 12.69 15.47 0.68
CA CYS A 57 11.60 16.38 0.34
C CYS A 57 11.04 17.13 1.55
N SER A 58 10.39 18.24 1.27
CA SER A 58 9.56 18.97 2.23
C SER A 58 8.28 18.19 2.55
N ALA A 59 7.50 18.72 3.49
CA ALA A 59 6.27 18.10 3.98
C ALA A 59 5.28 17.90 2.83
N GLN A 60 4.72 16.70 2.71
CA GLN A 60 3.78 16.37 1.64
C GLN A 60 2.88 15.20 2.00
N ASN A 61 1.74 15.13 1.33
CA ASN A 61 0.84 13.99 1.32
C ASN A 61 1.00 13.24 0.01
N VAL A 62 1.23 11.94 0.07
CA VAL A 62 1.32 11.07 -1.10
C VAL A 62 0.20 10.04 -1.01
N ILE A 63 -0.58 9.91 -2.07
CA ILE A 63 -1.74 9.03 -2.11
C ILE A 63 -1.59 8.07 -3.29
N ARG A 64 -1.72 6.78 -3.00
CA ARG A 64 -1.96 5.78 -4.03
C ARG A 64 -3.44 5.47 -4.11
N CYS A 65 -4.09 6.01 -5.12
CA CYS A 65 -5.38 5.50 -5.57
C CYS A 65 -5.15 4.22 -6.37
N ARG A 66 -5.73 3.08 -5.99
CA ARG A 66 -5.58 1.84 -6.77
C ARG A 66 -6.18 2.05 -8.16
N ARG A 67 -5.31 2.20 -9.17
CA ARG A 67 -5.64 2.23 -10.60
C ARG A 67 -4.71 1.23 -11.29
N GLY A 68 -5.19 0.02 -11.58
CA GLY A 68 -4.38 -1.02 -12.23
C GLY A 68 -4.91 -2.43 -12.02
N ALA A 69 -4.74 -3.29 -13.04
CA ALA A 69 -5.16 -4.69 -13.06
C ALA A 69 -4.29 -5.59 -12.16
N ASP A 70 -4.82 -6.74 -11.73
CA ASP A 70 -4.22 -7.63 -10.71
C ASP A 70 -2.83 -8.22 -11.08
N ASN A 71 -2.38 -8.11 -12.34
CA ASN A 71 -1.08 -8.60 -12.84
C ASN A 71 -0.18 -7.47 -13.39
N HIS A 72 -0.11 -6.33 -12.71
CA HIS A 72 0.78 -5.23 -13.12
C HIS A 72 2.22 -5.45 -12.60
N PRO A 73 3.27 -5.04 -13.35
CA PRO A 73 4.64 -4.97 -12.84
C PRO A 73 4.81 -4.07 -11.60
N ASP A 74 3.77 -3.34 -11.20
CA ASP A 74 3.73 -2.50 -10.00
C ASP A 74 3.51 -3.31 -8.71
N ASN A 75 3.24 -4.62 -8.78
CA ASN A 75 2.97 -5.48 -7.63
C ASN A 75 4.22 -5.69 -6.75
N ALA A 76 4.46 -4.74 -5.85
CA ALA A 76 5.64 -4.68 -5.01
C ALA A 76 5.26 -4.38 -3.56
N MET A 77 6.12 -4.82 -2.65
CA MET A 77 6.18 -4.28 -1.30
C MET A 77 7.19 -3.13 -1.30
N LEU A 78 6.76 -1.95 -0.83
CA LEU A 78 7.67 -0.84 -0.62
C LEU A 78 8.20 -0.91 0.80
N LEU A 79 9.52 -0.95 0.94
CA LEU A 79 10.22 -0.78 2.21
C LEU A 79 10.79 0.64 2.27
N SER A 80 10.22 1.49 3.11
CA SER A 80 10.75 2.82 3.41
C SER A 80 11.60 2.77 4.68
N PHE A 81 12.82 3.27 4.62
CA PHE A 81 13.67 3.53 5.78
C PHE A 81 13.82 5.04 5.99
N ILE A 82 13.46 5.53 7.18
CA ILE A 82 13.49 6.97 7.47
C ILE A 82 14.87 7.33 8.04
N SER A 83 15.71 7.97 7.23
CA SER A 83 17.04 8.44 7.66
C SER A 83 16.99 9.78 8.39
N GLN A 84 15.98 10.61 8.09
CA GLN A 84 15.72 11.89 8.73
C GLN A 84 14.22 12.22 8.64
N GLY A 85 13.69 12.85 9.69
CA GLY A 85 12.31 13.32 9.74
C GLY A 85 11.33 12.25 10.26
N LYS A 86 10.05 12.43 9.95
CA LYS A 86 8.97 11.52 10.34
C LYS A 86 8.01 11.29 9.19
N THR A 87 7.52 10.07 9.06
CA THR A 87 6.53 9.70 8.04
C THR A 87 5.45 8.82 8.66
N SER A 88 4.20 9.14 8.38
CA SER A 88 3.07 8.28 8.71
C SER A 88 2.63 7.51 7.49
N VAL A 89 2.29 6.23 7.67
CA VAL A 89 1.76 5.35 6.63
C VAL A 89 0.38 4.87 7.06
N ILE A 90 -0.62 5.09 6.22
CA ILE A 90 -1.99 4.59 6.42
C ILE A 90 -2.30 3.62 5.28
N GLN A 91 -2.65 2.39 5.62
CA GLN A 91 -3.02 1.38 4.63
C GLN A 91 -4.02 0.37 5.21
N ALA A 92 -5.11 0.13 4.49
CA ALA A 92 -6.16 -0.83 4.86
C ALA A 92 -6.71 -0.64 6.31
N GLY A 93 -6.69 0.59 6.82
CA GLY A 93 -7.13 0.94 8.18
C GLY A 93 -6.06 0.79 9.26
N SER A 94 -4.84 0.34 8.92
CA SER A 94 -3.69 0.39 9.81
C SER A 94 -2.91 1.68 9.62
N HIS A 95 -2.33 2.16 10.72
CA HIS A 95 -1.53 3.37 10.78
C HIS A 95 -0.22 3.07 11.47
N ALA A 96 0.89 3.41 10.81
CA ALA A 96 2.23 3.35 11.36
C ALA A 96 2.88 4.73 11.32
N CYS A 97 3.46 5.16 12.43
CA CYS A 97 4.31 6.35 12.50
C CYS A 97 5.77 5.90 12.51
N LEU A 98 6.52 6.32 11.51
CA LEU A 98 7.94 6.05 11.32
C LEU A 98 8.75 7.28 11.71
N GLY A 99 9.65 7.13 12.66
CA GLY A 99 10.69 8.10 12.98
C GLY A 99 12.04 7.70 12.39
N GLN A 100 13.05 8.54 12.65
CA GLN A 100 14.42 8.29 12.25
C GLN A 100 14.92 6.91 12.72
N GLY A 101 15.55 6.17 11.81
CA GLY A 101 16.08 4.82 12.05
C GLY A 101 15.05 3.70 11.91
N GLU A 102 13.79 4.01 11.60
CA GLU A 102 12.74 3.01 11.46
C GLU A 102 12.48 2.64 10.00
N PHE A 103 11.99 1.41 9.85
CA PHE A 103 11.53 0.87 8.59
C PHE A 103 10.00 0.77 8.58
N GLY A 104 9.40 0.98 7.41
CA GLY A 104 7.98 0.80 7.14
C GLY A 104 7.76 -0.05 5.89
N LEU A 105 6.83 -0.99 5.96
CA LEU A 105 6.36 -1.80 4.84
C LEU A 105 4.93 -1.43 4.45
N TYR A 106 4.69 -1.31 3.15
CA TYR A 106 3.36 -1.10 2.58
C TYR A 106 3.27 -1.66 1.17
N ASP A 107 2.10 -2.17 0.83
CA ASP A 107 1.86 -3.01 -0.35
C ASP A 107 1.20 -2.20 -1.46
N THR A 108 1.84 -2.10 -2.62
CA THR A 108 1.34 -1.27 -3.74
C THR A 108 0.09 -1.83 -4.41
N ARG A 109 -0.34 -3.06 -4.08
CA ARG A 109 -1.59 -3.65 -4.62
C ARG A 109 -2.83 -3.06 -3.99
N PHE A 110 -2.68 -2.36 -2.86
CA PHE A 110 -3.76 -1.74 -2.12
C PHE A 110 -3.59 -0.23 -2.05
N PRO A 111 -4.69 0.55 -1.97
CA PRO A 111 -4.60 1.97 -1.68
C PRO A 111 -3.84 2.24 -0.39
N TYR A 112 -3.05 3.30 -0.37
CA TYR A 112 -2.37 3.79 0.83
C TYR A 112 -2.17 5.30 0.77
N GLU A 113 -1.95 5.87 1.95
CA GLU A 113 -1.62 7.28 2.15
C GLU A 113 -0.32 7.37 2.94
N LEU A 114 0.55 8.27 2.52
CA LEU A 114 1.77 8.63 3.24
C LEU A 114 1.68 10.11 3.61
N HIS A 115 1.98 10.43 4.86
CA HIS A 115 2.11 11.80 5.34
C HIS A 115 3.54 12.03 5.79
N LEU A 116 4.28 12.86 5.05
CA LEU A 116 5.65 13.20 5.33
C LEU A 116 5.64 14.52 6.11
N HIS A 117 6.19 14.49 7.33
CA HIS A 117 6.09 15.60 8.28
C HIS A 117 7.39 16.41 8.31
N GLY A 118 7.31 17.68 7.88
CA GLY A 118 8.48 18.55 7.76
C GLY A 118 9.46 18.10 6.68
N GLU A 119 10.73 18.45 6.83
CA GLU A 119 11.79 17.92 5.98
C GLU A 119 12.07 16.45 6.29
N THR A 120 12.07 15.63 5.25
CA THR A 120 12.23 14.19 5.36
C THR A 120 13.28 13.69 4.38
N ARG A 121 14.04 12.68 4.80
CA ARG A 121 14.92 11.90 3.93
C ARG A 121 14.71 10.42 4.19
N GLN A 122 14.37 9.68 3.15
CA GLN A 122 14.10 8.25 3.24
C GLN A 122 14.73 7.46 2.10
N HIS A 123 15.06 6.20 2.38
CA HIS A 123 15.43 5.21 1.37
C HIS A 123 14.23 4.32 1.10
N VAL A 124 13.88 4.13 -0.16
CA VAL A 124 12.74 3.33 -0.59
C VAL A 124 13.25 2.20 -1.46
N VAL A 125 12.98 0.97 -1.03
CA VAL A 125 13.25 -0.24 -1.80
C VAL A 125 11.93 -0.75 -2.37
N GLN A 126 11.88 -1.03 -3.66
CA GLN A 126 10.78 -1.75 -4.28
C GLN A 126 11.14 -3.23 -4.34
N ILE A 127 10.40 -4.06 -3.60
CA ILE A 127 10.63 -5.50 -3.52
C ILE A 127 9.49 -6.20 -4.28
N PRO A 128 9.77 -6.96 -5.35
CA PRO A 128 8.75 -7.77 -6.00
C PRO A 128 8.02 -8.65 -4.99
N ILE A 129 6.68 -8.61 -4.99
CA ILE A 129 5.89 -9.24 -3.93
C ILE A 129 6.14 -10.76 -3.84
N GLU A 130 6.40 -11.39 -4.99
CA GLU A 130 6.67 -12.82 -5.09
C GLU A 130 7.98 -13.23 -4.41
N HIS A 131 8.97 -12.33 -4.34
CA HIS A 131 10.23 -12.61 -3.64
C HIS A 131 10.01 -12.70 -2.13
N LEU A 132 9.24 -11.77 -1.55
CA LEU A 132 8.86 -11.87 -0.12
C LEU A 132 7.93 -13.05 0.15
N ARG A 133 7.03 -13.38 -0.78
CA ARG A 133 6.12 -14.52 -0.64
C ARG A 133 6.84 -15.85 -0.64
N LYS A 134 7.90 -15.98 -1.42
CA LYS A 134 8.73 -17.18 -1.45
C LYS A 134 9.37 -17.46 -0.08
N GLU A 135 9.85 -16.42 0.58
CA GLU A 135 10.54 -16.54 1.87
C GLU A 135 9.57 -16.60 3.08
N MET A 136 8.47 -15.85 3.05
CA MET A 136 7.59 -15.66 4.22
C MET A 136 6.15 -16.14 4.03
N GLY A 137 5.78 -16.61 2.83
CA GLY A 137 4.41 -16.96 2.49
C GLY A 137 3.49 -15.74 2.34
N LYS A 138 2.33 -15.73 3.00
CA LYS A 138 1.33 -14.66 2.88
C LYS A 138 1.85 -13.33 3.46
N THR A 139 2.00 -12.28 2.64
CA THR A 139 2.59 -10.98 3.02
C THR A 139 1.57 -9.90 3.42
N GLU A 140 0.28 -10.22 3.39
CA GLU A 140 -0.82 -9.25 3.62
C GLU A 140 -0.83 -8.65 5.03
N HIS A 141 -0.11 -9.27 5.95
CA HIS A 141 0.04 -8.82 7.33
C HIS A 141 1.12 -7.76 7.52
N LEU A 142 1.85 -7.43 6.47
CA LEU A 142 2.97 -6.48 6.47
C LEU A 142 2.57 -5.10 5.92
N VAL A 143 1.27 -4.80 5.85
CA VAL A 143 0.79 -3.49 5.37
C VAL A 143 0.79 -2.46 6.50
N ALA A 144 1.21 -1.23 6.19
CA ALA A 144 1.48 -0.17 7.17
C ALA A 144 2.23 -0.72 8.42
N TYR A 145 3.25 -1.55 8.18
CA TYR A 145 3.96 -2.25 9.24
C TYR A 145 5.29 -1.56 9.53
N SER A 146 5.47 -1.05 10.76
CA SER A 146 6.73 -0.45 11.19
C SER A 146 7.61 -1.43 11.96
N PHE A 147 8.93 -1.36 11.80
CA PHE A 147 9.88 -2.18 12.57
C PHE A 147 11.25 -1.49 12.68
N GLY A 148 12.15 -2.09 13.47
CA GLY A 148 13.57 -1.76 13.44
C GLY A 148 14.10 -1.12 14.73
N ARG A 149 13.25 -0.54 15.59
CA ARG A 149 13.70 0.17 16.81
C ARG A 149 14.54 -0.67 17.77
N LYS A 150 14.32 -1.99 17.81
CA LYS A 150 14.87 -2.87 18.86
C LYS A 150 15.52 -4.13 18.33
N HIS A 151 15.53 -4.35 17.03
CA HIS A 151 16.08 -5.57 16.46
C HIS A 151 17.59 -5.45 16.25
N SER A 152 18.36 -6.44 16.72
CA SER A 152 19.83 -6.43 16.68
C SER A 152 20.40 -6.41 15.25
N LEU A 153 19.65 -6.95 14.29
CA LEU A 153 20.03 -6.97 12.87
C LEU A 153 19.69 -5.67 12.09
N THR A 154 18.89 -4.76 12.65
CA THR A 154 18.51 -3.50 11.96
C THR A 154 19.71 -2.67 11.48
N PRO A 155 20.78 -2.47 12.27
CA PRO A 155 21.94 -1.70 11.83
C PRO A 155 22.64 -2.32 10.61
N PHE A 156 22.67 -3.65 10.50
CA PHE A 156 23.28 -4.34 9.36
C PHE A 156 22.47 -4.15 8.09
N LEU A 157 21.14 -4.22 8.20
CA LEU A 157 20.24 -3.94 7.08
C LEU A 157 20.43 -2.49 6.58
N TYR A 158 20.58 -1.54 7.49
CA TYR A 158 20.84 -0.14 7.16
C TYR A 158 22.19 0.07 6.48
N VAL A 159 23.27 -0.53 7.02
CA VAL A 159 24.60 -0.45 6.42
C VAL A 159 24.59 -1.01 4.99
N LEU A 160 23.91 -2.13 4.77
CA LEU A 160 23.77 -2.72 3.43
C LEU A 160 23.07 -1.76 2.46
N LEU A 161 21.95 -1.15 2.87
CA LEU A 161 21.21 -0.18 2.06
C LEU A 161 22.02 1.06 1.71
N ASN A 162 22.69 1.65 2.70
CA ASN A 162 23.54 2.82 2.46
C ASN A 162 24.71 2.49 1.54
N ASN A 163 25.34 1.33 1.73
CA ASN A 163 26.44 0.92 0.88
C ASN A 163 25.96 0.74 -0.57
N LEU A 164 24.80 0.12 -0.79
CA LEU A 164 24.22 -0.03 -2.13
C LEU A 164 24.00 1.31 -2.82
N MET A 165 23.49 2.32 -2.11
CA MET A 165 23.31 3.68 -2.64
C MET A 165 24.63 4.38 -2.99
N ALA A 166 25.70 4.08 -2.26
CA ALA A 166 27.00 4.70 -2.45
C ALA A 166 27.82 4.06 -3.59
N GLN A 167 27.40 2.90 -4.10
CA GLN A 167 28.15 2.20 -5.15
C GLN A 167 27.87 2.75 -6.56
N PRO A 168 28.87 2.70 -7.46
CA PRO A 168 28.65 2.94 -8.89
C PRO A 168 27.64 1.94 -9.49
N GLU A 169 26.90 2.35 -10.52
CA GLU A 169 25.90 1.48 -11.17
C GLU A 169 26.51 0.33 -11.99
N ASP A 170 27.80 0.40 -12.32
CA ASP A 170 28.51 -0.60 -13.12
C ASP A 170 29.01 -1.81 -12.28
N ILE A 171 28.25 -2.16 -11.24
CA ILE A 171 28.51 -3.40 -10.52
C ILE A 171 28.02 -4.55 -11.38
N ALA A 172 28.91 -5.52 -11.63
CA ALA A 172 28.54 -6.78 -12.29
C ALA A 172 27.29 -7.40 -11.65
N TYR A 173 26.30 -7.76 -12.47
CA TYR A 173 24.99 -8.31 -12.05
C TYR A 173 25.10 -9.44 -11.00
N ARG A 174 26.14 -10.28 -11.11
CA ARG A 174 26.42 -11.34 -10.12
C ARG A 174 26.58 -10.79 -8.70
N HIS A 175 27.25 -9.64 -8.51
CA HIS A 175 27.45 -9.06 -7.18
C HIS A 175 26.15 -8.43 -6.66
N THR A 176 25.39 -7.72 -7.50
CA THR A 176 24.10 -7.14 -7.08
C THR A 176 23.09 -8.22 -6.69
N SER A 177 23.08 -9.36 -7.39
CA SER A 177 22.22 -10.50 -7.03
C SER A 177 22.54 -11.11 -5.66
N VAL A 178 23.83 -11.15 -5.28
CA VAL A 178 24.26 -11.62 -3.94
C VAL A 178 23.81 -10.64 -2.87
N LEU A 179 24.03 -9.34 -3.09
CA LEU A 179 23.62 -8.29 -2.14
C LEU A 179 22.10 -8.25 -1.97
N TYR A 180 21.34 -8.44 -3.06
CA TYR A 180 19.89 -8.53 -3.01
C TYR A 180 19.41 -9.70 -2.14
N ARG A 181 20.02 -10.87 -2.31
CA ARG A 181 19.68 -12.06 -1.52
C ARG A 181 19.97 -11.85 -0.04
N GLN A 182 21.15 -11.32 0.30
CA GLN A 182 21.53 -10.99 1.67
C GLN A 182 20.59 -9.96 2.30
N PHE A 183 20.20 -8.94 1.52
CA PHE A 183 19.22 -7.95 1.94
C PHE A 183 17.86 -8.60 2.27
N LEU A 184 17.35 -9.48 1.39
CA LEU A 184 16.10 -10.19 1.62
C LEU A 184 16.18 -11.12 2.83
N GLU A 185 17.27 -11.88 2.98
CA GLU A 185 17.48 -12.78 4.13
C GLU A 185 17.47 -11.98 5.45
N LEU A 186 18.21 -10.88 5.54
CA LEU A 186 18.20 -10.01 6.72
C LEU A 186 16.81 -9.42 7.00
N LEU A 187 16.16 -8.87 5.96
CA LEU A 187 14.83 -8.27 6.08
C LEU A 187 13.81 -9.30 6.58
N THR A 188 13.80 -10.49 6.00
CA THR A 188 12.81 -11.53 6.31
C THR A 188 13.00 -12.07 7.72
N VAL A 189 14.24 -12.23 8.20
CA VAL A 189 14.53 -12.60 9.61
C VAL A 189 14.01 -11.52 10.56
N ILE A 190 14.37 -10.25 10.33
CA ILE A 190 13.95 -9.12 11.19
C ILE A 190 12.42 -9.03 11.26
N VAL A 191 11.76 -9.07 10.11
CA VAL A 191 10.31 -8.97 10.03
C VAL A 191 9.64 -10.19 10.67
N SER A 192 10.19 -11.39 10.51
CA SER A 192 9.66 -12.60 11.14
C SER A 192 9.75 -12.55 12.67
N ASP A 193 10.90 -12.16 13.22
CA ASP A 193 11.11 -12.04 14.66
C ASP A 193 10.22 -10.97 15.28
N GLU A 194 10.15 -9.79 14.65
CA GLU A 194 9.25 -8.74 15.12
C GLU A 194 7.76 -9.10 14.93
N CYS A 195 7.41 -9.87 13.90
CA CYS A 195 6.07 -10.42 13.75
C CYS A 195 5.74 -11.43 14.86
N ILE A 196 6.67 -12.30 15.24
CA ILE A 196 6.48 -13.25 16.34
C ILE A 196 6.34 -12.50 17.67
N ALA A 197 7.19 -11.51 17.94
CA ALA A 197 7.13 -10.68 19.14
C ALA A 197 5.83 -9.84 19.22
N LYS A 198 5.35 -9.32 18.08
CA LYS A 198 4.05 -8.62 18.03
C LYS A 198 2.86 -9.57 18.06
N ARG A 199 3.03 -10.84 17.64
CA ARG A 199 2.01 -11.89 17.75
C ARG A 199 1.89 -12.43 19.16
N SER A 200 2.94 -12.45 19.96
CA SER A 200 2.87 -12.76 21.40
C SER A 200 2.22 -11.63 22.19
N SER A 201 2.29 -10.39 21.68
CA SER A 201 1.50 -9.24 22.14
C SER A 201 0.20 -8.99 21.36
N ARG A 202 -0.34 -10.01 20.67
CA ARG A 202 -1.35 -9.93 19.58
C ARG A 202 -2.29 -8.72 19.72
N SER A 203 -1.95 -7.61 19.08
CA SER A 203 -2.87 -6.47 19.03
C SER A 203 -4.03 -6.89 18.14
N SER A 204 -5.24 -6.76 18.67
CA SER A 204 -6.51 -6.99 17.97
C SER A 204 -6.57 -6.27 16.62
N ALA A 205 -5.88 -5.13 16.49
CA ALA A 205 -5.81 -4.33 15.27
C ALA A 205 -5.08 -5.01 14.11
N GLY A 206 -3.93 -5.67 14.38
CA GLY A 206 -3.15 -6.34 13.33
C GLY A 206 -3.89 -7.55 12.73
N LEU A 207 -4.56 -8.33 13.58
CA LEU A 207 -5.40 -9.44 13.12
C LEU A 207 -6.62 -8.95 12.34
N LEU A 208 -7.29 -7.89 12.83
CA LEU A 208 -8.45 -7.31 12.15
C LEU A 208 -8.10 -6.82 10.74
N LEU A 209 -6.94 -6.19 10.58
CA LEU A 209 -6.42 -5.77 9.28
C LEU A 209 -6.27 -6.94 8.31
N GLN A 210 -5.62 -8.03 8.74
CA GLN A 210 -5.45 -9.21 7.89
C GLN A 210 -6.79 -9.78 7.43
N VAL A 211 -7.78 -9.79 8.33
CA VAL A 211 -9.15 -10.22 8.01
C VAL A 211 -9.75 -9.31 6.94
N LYS A 212 -9.67 -7.99 7.10
CA LYS A 212 -10.20 -7.02 6.14
C LYS A 212 -9.60 -7.22 4.74
N ILE A 213 -8.29 -7.45 4.64
CA ILE A 213 -7.61 -7.71 3.36
C ILE A 213 -8.10 -9.01 2.70
N MET A 214 -8.29 -10.07 3.50
CA MET A 214 -8.83 -11.32 2.98
C MET A 214 -10.25 -11.12 2.44
N ILE A 215 -11.10 -10.40 3.18
CA ILE A 215 -12.46 -10.04 2.75
C ILE A 215 -12.41 -9.29 1.41
N ASP A 216 -11.54 -8.28 1.27
CA ASP A 216 -11.45 -7.44 0.07
C ASP A 216 -11.04 -8.20 -1.20
N ARG A 217 -10.35 -9.34 -1.05
CA ARG A 217 -9.97 -10.24 -2.16
C ARG A 217 -11.08 -11.20 -2.57
N GLN A 218 -11.93 -11.56 -1.63
CA GLN A 218 -13.00 -12.53 -1.83
C GLN A 218 -14.36 -11.85 -2.00
N LEU A 219 -14.41 -10.54 -2.28
CA LEU A 219 -15.68 -9.82 -2.41
C LEU A 219 -16.58 -10.37 -3.52
N SER A 220 -16.01 -10.91 -4.59
CA SER A 220 -16.76 -11.56 -5.68
C SER A 220 -17.39 -12.89 -5.26
N ASP A 221 -16.87 -13.54 -4.20
CA ASP A 221 -17.42 -14.77 -3.67
C ASP A 221 -18.72 -14.49 -2.91
N THR A 222 -19.82 -15.01 -3.43
CA THR A 222 -21.15 -14.83 -2.85
C THR A 222 -21.37 -15.69 -1.60
N THR A 223 -20.51 -16.69 -1.37
CA THR A 223 -20.52 -17.58 -0.22
C THR A 223 -19.65 -17.08 0.95
N LEU A 224 -18.95 -15.96 0.73
CA LEU A 224 -18.07 -15.34 1.73
C LEU A 224 -18.81 -15.11 3.05
N SER A 225 -18.35 -15.78 4.10
CA SER A 225 -18.99 -15.76 5.42
C SER A 225 -17.99 -15.49 6.53
N VAL A 226 -18.47 -14.93 7.65
CA VAL A 226 -17.64 -14.70 8.84
C VAL A 226 -16.99 -15.99 9.33
N SER A 227 -17.67 -17.13 9.19
CA SER A 227 -17.14 -18.45 9.57
C SER A 227 -15.97 -18.87 8.68
N SER A 228 -16.11 -18.77 7.36
CA SER A 228 -15.04 -19.11 6.40
C SER A 228 -13.77 -18.28 6.59
N VAL A 229 -13.94 -16.98 6.90
CA VAL A 229 -12.82 -16.08 7.18
C VAL A 229 -12.18 -16.42 8.53
N ALA A 230 -12.99 -16.62 9.58
CA ALA A 230 -12.49 -16.95 10.92
C ALA A 230 -11.67 -18.26 10.92
N GLU A 231 -12.13 -19.27 10.18
CA GLU A 231 -11.42 -20.54 10.00
C GLU A 231 -10.04 -20.35 9.38
N SER A 232 -9.93 -19.49 8.35
CA SER A 232 -8.66 -19.17 7.68
C SER A 232 -7.63 -18.50 8.60
N PHE A 233 -8.09 -17.84 9.67
CA PHE A 233 -7.26 -17.22 10.70
C PHE A 233 -7.13 -18.07 11.97
N ARG A 234 -7.73 -19.27 12.01
CA ARG A 234 -7.78 -20.16 13.19
C ARG A 234 -8.31 -19.45 14.45
N ILE A 235 -9.34 -18.64 14.27
CA ILE A 235 -10.04 -17.94 15.37
C ILE A 235 -11.52 -18.31 15.37
N SER A 236 -12.21 -18.06 16.47
CA SER A 236 -13.67 -18.26 16.51
C SER A 236 -14.39 -17.15 15.71
N PRO A 237 -15.53 -17.46 15.05
CA PRO A 237 -16.35 -16.45 14.38
C PRO A 237 -16.83 -15.35 15.35
N ARG A 238 -17.03 -15.72 16.62
CA ARG A 238 -17.36 -14.79 17.71
C ARG A 238 -16.24 -13.79 17.97
N TYR A 239 -15.00 -14.25 18.03
CA TYR A 239 -13.84 -13.37 18.21
C TYR A 239 -13.66 -12.45 17.01
N LEU A 240 -13.78 -12.97 15.78
CA LEU A 240 -13.72 -12.14 14.58
C LEU A 240 -14.81 -11.05 14.57
N SER A 241 -16.05 -11.43 14.91
CA SER A 241 -17.15 -10.47 15.01
C SER A 241 -16.89 -9.40 16.07
N MET A 242 -16.27 -9.76 17.18
CA MET A 242 -15.87 -8.82 18.23
C MET A 242 -14.80 -7.84 17.74
N LEU A 243 -13.82 -8.30 16.97
CA LEU A 243 -12.80 -7.44 16.36
C LEU A 243 -13.42 -6.41 15.42
N LEU A 244 -14.31 -6.84 14.51
CA LEU A 244 -15.01 -5.94 13.58
C LEU A 244 -15.92 -4.94 14.32
N LYS A 245 -16.57 -5.37 15.41
CA LYS A 245 -17.38 -4.47 16.25
C LYS A 245 -16.53 -3.42 16.95
N GLY A 246 -15.33 -3.77 17.42
CA GLY A 246 -14.37 -2.83 17.99
C GLY A 246 -13.96 -1.72 17.02
N ASP A 247 -14.09 -1.98 15.72
CA ASP A 247 -13.83 -1.05 14.60
C ASP A 247 -15.12 -0.40 14.06
N GLY A 248 -16.21 -0.47 14.84
CA GLY A 248 -17.47 0.22 14.53
C GLY A 248 -18.30 -0.42 13.40
N THR A 249 -18.01 -1.66 13.00
CA THR A 249 -18.69 -2.33 11.90
C THR A 249 -19.13 -3.76 12.23
N THR A 250 -19.84 -4.39 11.31
CA THR A 250 -20.15 -5.83 11.33
C THR A 250 -19.60 -6.45 10.06
N PHE A 251 -19.41 -7.78 10.05
CA PHE A 251 -18.91 -8.47 8.85
C PHE A 251 -19.73 -8.15 7.60
N GLY A 252 -21.06 -8.32 7.66
CA GLY A 252 -21.94 -8.03 6.54
C GLY A 252 -21.92 -6.56 6.12
N ARG A 253 -21.88 -5.62 7.09
CA ARG A 253 -21.79 -4.18 6.79
C ARG A 253 -20.47 -3.84 6.11
N TYR A 254 -19.36 -4.41 6.57
CA TYR A 254 -18.04 -4.21 5.98
C TYR A 254 -18.00 -4.73 4.54
N VAL A 255 -18.40 -5.99 4.30
CA VAL A 255 -18.47 -6.59 2.96
C VAL A 255 -19.35 -5.74 2.02
N LEU A 256 -20.57 -5.39 2.45
CA LEU A 256 -21.47 -4.55 1.67
C LEU A 256 -20.84 -3.20 1.31
N THR A 257 -20.21 -2.55 2.29
CA THR A 257 -19.56 -1.25 2.11
C THR A 257 -18.47 -1.34 1.06
N GLN A 258 -17.65 -2.38 1.10
CA GLN A 258 -16.54 -2.56 0.16
C GLN A 258 -17.00 -2.95 -1.24
N ARG A 259 -18.02 -3.81 -1.36
CA ARG A 259 -18.67 -4.10 -2.66
C ARG A 259 -19.21 -2.84 -3.31
N LEU A 260 -19.92 -2.00 -2.55
CA LEU A 260 -20.46 -0.72 -3.04
C LEU A 260 -19.35 0.27 -3.43
N ASN A 261 -18.26 0.36 -2.67
CA ASN A 261 -17.11 1.21 -3.02
C ASN A 261 -16.43 0.76 -4.32
N LYS A 262 -16.24 -0.56 -4.52
CA LYS A 262 -15.69 -1.06 -5.78
C LYS A 262 -16.63 -0.82 -6.95
N ALA A 263 -17.95 -0.97 -6.74
CA ALA A 263 -18.95 -0.68 -7.74
C ALA A 263 -18.91 0.79 -8.17
N SER A 264 -18.80 1.73 -7.22
CA SER A 264 -18.72 3.15 -7.53
C SER A 264 -17.48 3.49 -8.37
N LEU A 265 -16.32 2.92 -8.03
CA LEU A 265 -15.09 3.08 -8.80
C LEU A 265 -15.21 2.53 -10.22
N ALA A 266 -15.83 1.35 -10.38
CA ALA A 266 -16.08 0.77 -11.70
C ALA A 266 -17.04 1.64 -12.52
N LEU A 267 -18.12 2.14 -11.91
CA LEU A 267 -19.11 2.98 -12.60
C LEU A 267 -18.55 4.32 -13.08
N GLN A 268 -17.52 4.85 -12.43
CA GLN A 268 -16.83 6.09 -12.83
C GLN A 268 -15.65 5.85 -13.77
N SER A 269 -15.29 4.60 -14.04
CA SER A 269 -14.14 4.29 -14.88
C SER A 269 -14.54 4.23 -16.36
N PRO A 270 -13.86 4.97 -17.26
CA PRO A 270 -14.12 4.89 -18.70
C PRO A 270 -13.96 3.47 -19.26
N LEU A 271 -13.10 2.65 -18.63
CA LEU A 271 -12.87 1.25 -19.02
C LEU A 271 -14.11 0.37 -18.85
N TYR A 272 -15.04 0.76 -17.97
CA TYR A 272 -16.26 0.01 -17.66
C TYR A 272 -17.53 0.70 -18.20
N SER A 273 -17.39 1.75 -19.01
CA SER A 273 -18.50 2.54 -19.57
C SER A 273 -19.51 1.68 -20.34
N ASN A 274 -19.01 0.73 -21.12
CA ASN A 274 -19.80 -0.19 -21.94
C ASN A 274 -20.26 -1.45 -21.18
N ILE A 275 -19.82 -1.65 -19.94
CA ILE A 275 -20.19 -2.83 -19.16
C ILE A 275 -21.54 -2.58 -18.48
N PRO A 276 -22.52 -3.50 -18.59
CA PRO A 276 -23.80 -3.36 -17.91
C PRO A 276 -23.64 -3.21 -16.39
N ILE A 277 -24.40 -2.31 -15.77
CA ILE A 277 -24.38 -2.10 -14.31
C ILE A 277 -24.66 -3.41 -13.57
N SER A 278 -25.56 -4.23 -14.11
CA SER A 278 -25.86 -5.56 -13.57
C SER A 278 -24.62 -6.44 -13.52
N GLN A 279 -23.86 -6.52 -14.62
CA GLN A 279 -22.63 -7.30 -14.68
C GLN A 279 -21.61 -6.84 -13.64
N ILE A 280 -21.40 -5.53 -13.49
CA ILE A 280 -20.51 -4.98 -12.44
C ILE A 280 -20.96 -5.43 -11.05
N ALA A 281 -22.26 -5.40 -10.77
CA ALA A 281 -22.79 -5.84 -9.49
C ALA A 281 -22.59 -7.36 -9.26
N TRP A 282 -22.83 -8.18 -10.27
CA TRP A 282 -22.61 -9.64 -10.20
C TRP A 282 -21.15 -9.99 -9.96
N GLU A 283 -20.21 -9.35 -10.69
CA GLU A 283 -18.76 -9.55 -10.52
C GLU A 283 -18.26 -9.15 -9.12
N LEU A 284 -18.98 -8.25 -8.45
CA LEU A 284 -18.70 -7.82 -7.08
C LEU A 284 -19.47 -8.64 -6.03
N GLY A 285 -20.13 -9.73 -6.42
CA GLY A 285 -20.77 -10.68 -5.51
C GLY A 285 -22.15 -10.25 -5.01
N PHE A 286 -22.85 -9.35 -5.71
CA PHE A 286 -24.27 -9.12 -5.47
C PHE A 286 -25.09 -10.19 -6.18
N ASN A 287 -26.05 -10.80 -5.46
CA ASN A 287 -26.97 -11.79 -6.03
C ASN A 287 -28.39 -11.26 -6.34
N ASP A 288 -28.66 -9.99 -6.00
CA ASP A 288 -29.96 -9.35 -6.16
C ASP A 288 -29.75 -7.89 -6.59
N MET A 289 -30.20 -7.58 -7.81
CA MET A 289 -30.07 -6.25 -8.41
C MET A 289 -30.94 -5.19 -7.73
N ALA A 290 -32.10 -5.58 -7.20
CA ALA A 290 -32.97 -4.67 -6.45
C ALA A 290 -32.31 -4.33 -5.09
N TYR A 291 -31.71 -5.31 -4.44
CA TYR A 291 -30.92 -5.08 -3.23
C TYR A 291 -29.71 -4.18 -3.51
N PHE A 292 -28.93 -4.47 -4.55
CA PHE A 292 -27.79 -3.64 -4.97
C PHE A 292 -28.22 -2.19 -5.17
N SER A 293 -29.25 -1.95 -5.99
CA SER A 293 -29.71 -0.59 -6.33
C SER A 293 -30.17 0.20 -5.10
N ARG A 294 -30.92 -0.44 -4.19
CA ARG A 294 -31.35 0.18 -2.92
C ARG A 294 -30.15 0.49 -2.03
N ALA A 295 -29.21 -0.43 -1.88
CA ALA A 295 -28.03 -0.25 -1.04
C ALA A 295 -27.08 0.81 -1.58
N PHE A 296 -26.91 0.87 -2.91
CA PHE A 296 -26.11 1.88 -3.59
C PHE A 296 -26.72 3.28 -3.40
N ARG A 297 -28.01 3.44 -3.68
CA ARG A 297 -28.72 4.71 -3.47
C ARG A 297 -28.67 5.16 -2.01
N LYS A 298 -28.82 4.23 -1.07
CA LYS A 298 -28.69 4.55 0.36
C LYS A 298 -27.30 5.11 0.74
N LYS A 299 -26.24 4.67 0.05
CA LYS A 299 -24.87 5.07 0.37
C LYS A 299 -24.40 6.31 -0.39
N PHE A 300 -24.76 6.44 -1.66
CA PHE A 300 -24.28 7.51 -2.55
C PHE A 300 -25.36 8.54 -2.90
N SER A 301 -26.55 8.44 -2.30
CA SER A 301 -27.68 9.36 -2.48
C SER A 301 -28.24 9.48 -3.91
N CYS A 302 -27.81 8.62 -4.84
CA CYS A 302 -28.26 8.59 -6.24
C CYS A 302 -28.28 7.15 -6.76
N SER A 303 -28.94 6.90 -7.89
CA SER A 303 -28.95 5.56 -8.51
C SER A 303 -27.59 5.21 -9.14
N PRO A 304 -27.25 3.91 -9.30
CA PRO A 304 -26.04 3.49 -10.01
C PRO A 304 -25.93 4.08 -11.43
N THR A 305 -27.06 4.24 -12.11
CA THR A 305 -27.14 4.83 -13.45
C THR A 305 -26.81 6.32 -13.41
N GLU A 306 -27.45 7.08 -12.51
CA GLU A 306 -27.12 8.50 -12.29
C GLU A 306 -25.64 8.67 -11.95
N TYR A 307 -25.10 7.83 -11.06
CA TYR A 307 -23.71 7.87 -10.63
C TYR A 307 -22.71 7.64 -11.78
N ARG A 308 -23.07 6.78 -12.76
CA ARG A 308 -22.27 6.57 -13.98
C ARG A 308 -22.25 7.82 -14.86
N HIS A 309 -23.39 8.46 -15.06
CA HIS A 309 -23.51 9.61 -15.96
C HIS A 309 -22.96 10.92 -15.39
N GLN A 310 -22.66 10.99 -14.09
CA GLN A 310 -22.02 12.16 -13.47
C GLN A 310 -20.59 12.47 -14.00
N THR A 311 -19.97 11.59 -14.79
CA THR A 311 -18.67 11.85 -15.44
C THR A 311 -18.79 12.41 -16.86
N GLY A 312 -20.00 12.82 -17.30
CA GLY A 312 -20.23 13.41 -18.63
C GLY A 312 -20.18 14.94 -18.73
N GLU A 313 -19.92 15.67 -17.64
CA GLU A 313 -19.92 17.15 -17.62
C GLU A 313 -18.63 17.77 -17.01
N ALA A 314 -17.47 17.14 -17.21
CA ALA A 314 -16.17 17.73 -16.84
C ALA A 314 -15.23 17.81 -18.04
#